data_AF-U2DX89-F1
#
_entry.id   AF-U2DX89-F1
#
_cell.length_a   1.000
_cell.length_b   1.000
_cell.length_c   1.000
_cell.angle_alpha   90.00
_cell.angle_beta   90.00
_cell.angle_gamma   90.00
#
_symmetry.space_group_name_H-M   'P 1'
#
loop_
_entity.id
_entity.type
_entity.pdbx_description
1 polymer ?
#
loop_
_entity_poly.entity_id
_entity_poly.type
_entity_poly.pdbx_seq_one_letter_code
_entity_poly.pdbx_strand_id
1 'polypeptide(L)'
;MLAFVAAWVRDRPLLAVFDDGTNGISTSVFLVIWSLIWYGIGYSSRKKYKIEKKYYREKASNLNDEQFNRFFKDYYISKNAKMLFIVFLTAIPWYILGYVSGHLTTKDWCVIAILIFLTLLAFGLYKIKQVR
;
A
#
# COMPACT_ATOMS: atom_id res chain seq x y z
N MET A 1 -1.06 -11.44 3.48
CA MET A 1 -2.26 -10.57 3.50
C MET A 1 -3.51 -11.31 3.02
N LEU A 2 -3.45 -12.02 1.88
CA LEU A 2 -4.58 -12.80 1.33
C LEU A 2 -4.99 -14.01 2.19
N ALA A 3 -4.03 -14.71 2.81
CA ALA A 3 -4.32 -15.84 3.70
C ALA A 3 -5.12 -15.43 4.96
N PHE A 4 -4.87 -14.21 5.48
CA PHE A 4 -5.55 -13.68 6.66
C PHE A 4 -7.00 -13.26 6.34
N VAL A 5 -7.22 -12.63 5.18
CA VAL A 5 -8.56 -12.29 4.68
C VAL A 5 -9.34 -13.55 4.33
N ALA A 6 -8.70 -14.55 3.71
CA ALA A 6 -9.34 -15.81 3.34
C ALA A 6 -9.78 -16.65 4.55
N ALA A 7 -9.05 -16.61 5.66
CA ALA A 7 -9.39 -17.32 6.89
C ALA A 7 -10.52 -16.66 7.68
N TRP A 8 -10.51 -15.32 7.75
CA TRP A 8 -11.59 -14.55 8.36
C TRP A 8 -12.92 -14.75 7.61
N VAL A 9 -12.87 -14.94 6.29
CA VAL A 9 -14.04 -15.17 5.40
C VAL A 9 -14.46 -16.66 5.34
N ARG A 10 -13.77 -17.58 6.02
CA ARG A 10 -14.09 -19.03 6.00
C ARG A 10 -14.52 -19.61 7.35
N ASP A 11 -14.67 -18.80 8.41
CA ASP A 11 -14.85 -19.29 9.80
C ASP A 11 -13.84 -20.41 10.16
N ARG A 12 -12.65 -20.34 9.57
CA ARG A 12 -11.55 -21.24 9.92
C ARG A 12 -10.88 -20.63 11.15
N PRO A 13 -10.53 -21.43 12.18
CA PRO A 13 -9.76 -20.90 13.30
C PRO A 13 -8.49 -20.24 12.75
N LEU A 14 -8.12 -19.04 13.22
CA LEU A 14 -6.92 -18.32 12.78
C LEU A 14 -5.66 -19.19 12.86
N LEU A 15 -5.65 -20.16 13.77
CA LEU A 15 -4.65 -21.23 13.87
C LEU A 15 -4.45 -22.03 12.58
N ALA A 16 -5.48 -22.21 11.76
CA ALA A 16 -5.39 -22.91 10.47
C ALA A 16 -4.64 -22.13 9.38
N VAL A 17 -4.41 -20.82 9.55
CA VAL A 17 -3.50 -20.01 8.70
C VAL A 17 -2.05 -20.17 9.14
N PHE A 18 -1.86 -20.55 10.39
CA PHE A 18 -0.59 -20.95 10.95
C PHE A 18 -0.43 -22.48 10.89
N ASP A 19 -1.22 -23.19 10.08
CA ASP A 19 -1.14 -24.64 9.94
C ASP A 19 -0.82 -25.01 8.50
N ASP A 20 0.32 -24.52 8.02
CA ASP A 20 0.86 -24.81 6.68
C ASP A 20 1.70 -26.10 6.66
N GLY A 21 1.49 -27.03 7.60
CA GLY A 21 2.31 -28.24 7.79
C GLY A 21 3.66 -28.02 8.50
N THR A 22 3.94 -26.79 8.96
CA THR A 22 5.16 -26.40 9.69
C THR A 22 4.87 -25.66 11.00
N ASN A 23 3.70 -25.87 11.62
CA ASN A 23 3.22 -25.12 12.80
C ASN A 23 3.24 -23.58 12.62
N GLY A 24 3.13 -23.08 11.38
CA GLY A 24 2.88 -21.65 11.12
C GLY A 24 4.11 -20.77 11.20
N ILE A 25 5.28 -21.39 11.30
CA ILE A 25 6.58 -20.71 11.29
C ILE A 25 6.79 -20.00 9.95
N SER A 26 6.45 -20.63 8.83
CA SER A 26 6.56 -20.05 7.48
C SER A 26 5.78 -18.73 7.35
N THR A 27 4.49 -18.75 7.72
CA THR A 27 3.61 -17.59 7.65
C THR A 27 4.04 -16.49 8.62
N SER A 28 4.52 -16.85 9.82
CA SER A 28 5.07 -15.89 10.78
C SER A 28 6.32 -15.17 10.25
N VAL A 29 7.27 -15.93 9.70
CA VAL A 29 8.52 -15.40 9.13
C VAL A 29 8.22 -14.49 7.94
N PHE A 30 7.29 -14.89 7.06
CA PHE A 30 6.85 -14.06 5.95
C PHE A 30 6.29 -12.72 6.43
N LEU A 31 5.42 -12.72 7.46
CA LEU A 31 4.85 -11.49 8.01
C LEU A 31 5.93 -10.57 8.61
N VAL A 32 6.92 -11.13 9.31
CA VAL A 32 8.04 -10.35 9.87
C VAL A 32 8.88 -9.72 8.75
N ILE A 33 9.28 -10.49 7.75
CA ILE A 33 10.05 -10.00 6.60
C ILE A 33 9.26 -8.93 5.85
N TRP A 34 7.96 -9.16 5.63
CA TRP A 34 7.09 -8.20 4.96
C TRP A 34 6.94 -6.89 5.73
N SER A 35 6.80 -6.97 7.06
CA SER A 35 6.75 -5.80 7.94
C SER A 35 8.08 -5.02 7.89
N LEU A 36 9.21 -5.70 7.86
CA LEU A 36 10.54 -5.08 7.73
C LEU A 36 10.70 -4.34 6.40
N ILE A 37 10.19 -4.87 5.29
CA ILE A 37 10.20 -4.20 3.99
C ILE A 37 9.39 -2.91 4.05
N TRP A 38 8.16 -2.95 4.58
CA TRP A 38 7.33 -1.75 4.75
C TRP A 38 7.94 -0.74 5.71
N TYR A 39 8.56 -1.22 6.79
CA TYR A 39 9.30 -0.37 7.72
C TYR A 39 10.47 0.32 7.03
N GLY A 40 11.25 -0.40 6.21
CA GLY A 40 12.35 0.14 5.44
C GLY A 40 11.91 1.21 4.43
N ILE A 41 10.83 0.94 3.68
CA ILE A 41 10.22 1.90 2.76
C ILE A 41 9.75 3.15 3.52
N GLY A 42 9.07 2.98 4.66
CA GLY A 42 8.60 4.07 5.49
C GLY A 42 9.73 4.89 6.14
N TYR A 43 10.80 4.24 6.58
CA TYR A 43 11.99 4.89 7.12
C TYR A 43 12.72 5.70 6.04
N SER A 44 12.97 5.09 4.88
CA SER A 44 13.59 5.76 3.73
C SER A 44 12.75 6.95 3.25
N SER A 45 11.43 6.79 3.19
CA SER A 45 10.49 7.86 2.82
C SER A 45 10.54 9.03 3.79
N ARG A 46 10.56 8.77 5.11
CA ARG A 46 10.71 9.82 6.14
C ARG A 46 12.03 10.59 6.04
N LYS A 47 13.14 9.88 5.77
CA LYS A 47 14.45 10.52 5.57
C LYS A 47 14.46 11.39 4.32
N LYS A 48 13.96 10.87 3.20
CA LYS A 48 13.79 11.62 1.94
C LYS A 48 12.89 12.86 2.12
N TYR A 49 11.79 12.72 2.86
CA TYR A 49 10.89 13.85 3.17
C TYR A 49 11.63 15.01 3.85
N LYS A 50 12.42 14.73 4.90
CA LYS A 50 13.18 15.78 5.61
C LYS A 50 14.21 16.47 4.71
N ILE A 51 14.92 15.69 3.88
CA ILE A 51 15.95 16.20 2.97
C ILE A 51 15.32 17.05 1.85
N GLU A 52 14.32 16.50 1.14
CA GLU A 52 13.60 17.22 0.09
C GLU A 52 12.95 18.49 0.66
N LYS A 53 12.31 18.41 1.83
CA LYS A 53 11.68 19.59 2.46
C LYS A 53 12.68 20.72 2.69
N LYS A 54 13.88 20.41 3.20
CA LYS A 54 14.92 21.42 3.44
C LYS A 54 15.41 22.03 2.13
N TYR A 55 15.66 21.21 1.12
CA TYR A 55 16.10 21.66 -0.21
C TYR A 55 15.06 22.57 -0.90
N TYR A 56 13.78 22.18 -0.92
CA TYR A 56 12.73 23.00 -1.53
C TYR A 56 12.44 24.27 -0.72
N ARG A 57 12.62 24.26 0.61
CA ARG A 57 12.45 25.46 1.45
C ARG A 57 13.51 26.52 1.13
N GLU A 58 14.75 26.10 0.95
CA GLU A 58 15.86 26.98 0.59
C GLU A 58 15.67 27.61 -0.79
N LYS A 59 15.10 26.84 -1.73
CA LYS A 59 14.80 27.31 -3.10
C LYS A 59 13.53 28.17 -3.20
N ALA A 60 12.65 28.06 -2.22
CA ALA A 60 11.37 28.78 -2.15
C ALA A 60 11.31 29.72 -0.93
N SER A 61 12.38 30.50 -0.73
CA SER A 61 12.51 31.48 0.36
C SER A 61 11.43 32.58 0.33
N ASN A 62 10.84 32.84 -0.82
CA ASN A 62 9.82 33.86 -1.02
C ASN A 62 8.39 33.42 -0.59
N LEU A 63 8.21 32.16 -0.18
CA LEU A 63 6.90 31.64 0.28
C LEU A 63 6.80 31.66 1.80
N ASN A 64 5.65 32.09 2.33
CA ASN A 64 5.33 31.96 3.74
C ASN A 64 5.38 30.48 4.18
N ASP A 65 5.83 30.21 5.41
CA ASP A 65 6.01 28.84 5.94
C ASP A 65 4.75 27.99 5.80
N GLU A 66 3.59 28.59 6.05
CA GLU A 66 2.31 27.91 6.01
C GLU A 66 1.91 27.50 4.59
N GLN A 67 2.10 28.40 3.61
CA GLN A 67 1.84 28.13 2.20
C GLN A 67 2.79 27.06 1.66
N PHE A 68 4.09 27.19 1.96
CA PHE A 68 5.10 26.21 1.57
C PHE A 68 4.77 24.82 2.12
N ASN A 69 4.45 24.71 3.41
CA ASN A 69 4.19 23.43 4.05
C ASN A 69 2.93 22.77 3.49
N ARG A 70 1.92 23.55 3.09
CA ARG A 70 0.71 23.05 2.40
C ARG A 70 1.04 22.49 1.02
N PHE A 71 1.69 23.27 0.16
CA PHE A 71 2.08 22.83 -1.19
C PHE A 71 3.01 21.62 -1.15
N PHE A 72 4.00 21.63 -0.27
CA PHE A 72 4.93 20.52 -0.11
C PHE A 72 4.22 19.24 0.37
N LYS A 73 3.29 19.36 1.32
CA LYS A 73 2.49 18.23 1.80
C LYS A 73 1.58 17.68 0.69
N ASP A 74 0.95 18.54 -0.10
CA ASP A 74 0.09 18.13 -1.21
C ASP A 74 0.88 17.40 -2.31
N TYR A 75 2.04 17.95 -2.69
CA TYR A 75 2.98 17.29 -3.61
C TYR A 75 3.42 15.92 -3.11
N TYR A 76 3.83 15.83 -1.84
CA TYR A 76 4.33 14.59 -1.26
C TYR A 76 3.22 13.53 -1.12
N ILE A 77 2.01 13.93 -0.73
CA ILE A 77 0.85 13.03 -0.70
C ILE A 77 0.52 12.55 -2.11
N SER A 78 0.52 13.42 -3.11
CA SER A 78 0.26 13.04 -4.50
C SER A 78 1.30 12.03 -5.03
N LYS A 79 2.59 12.24 -4.73
CA LYS A 79 3.69 11.33 -5.07
C LYS A 79 3.48 9.93 -4.46
N ASN A 80 3.14 9.87 -3.17
CA ASN A 80 2.88 8.59 -2.50
C ASN A 80 1.58 7.93 -2.97
N ALA A 81 0.53 8.71 -3.23
CA ALA A 81 -0.73 8.22 -3.77
C ALA A 81 -0.53 7.60 -5.16
N LYS A 82 0.30 8.21 -6.01
CA LYS A 82 0.69 7.65 -7.32
C LYS A 82 1.42 6.32 -7.17
N MET A 83 2.37 6.23 -6.24
CA MET A 83 3.08 4.97 -5.97
C MET A 83 2.11 3.88 -5.50
N LEU A 84 1.21 4.20 -4.56
CA LEU A 84 0.20 3.26 -4.07
C LEU A 84 -0.78 2.83 -5.17
N PHE A 85 -1.20 3.75 -6.03
CA PHE A 85 -2.04 3.46 -7.19
C PHE A 85 -1.38 2.41 -8.10
N ILE A 86 -0.10 2.59 -8.45
CA ILE A 86 0.65 1.63 -9.29
C ILE A 86 0.76 0.27 -8.59
N VAL A 87 1.00 0.26 -7.27
CA VAL A 87 1.09 -0.99 -6.49
C VAL A 87 -0.25 -1.73 -6.48
N PHE A 88 -1.37 -1.05 -6.20
CA PHE A 88 -2.68 -1.70 -6.20
C PHE A 88 -3.10 -2.16 -7.60
N LEU A 89 -2.81 -1.37 -8.63
CA LEU A 89 -3.11 -1.72 -10.02
C LEU A 89 -2.34 -2.96 -10.48
N THR A 90 -1.05 -3.06 -10.13
CA THR A 90 -0.22 -4.24 -10.46
C THR A 90 -0.52 -5.46 -9.58
N ALA A 91 -1.06 -5.26 -8.38
CA ALA A 91 -1.48 -6.34 -7.50
C ALA A 91 -2.68 -7.14 -8.05
N ILE A 92 -3.58 -6.50 -8.82
CA ILE A 92 -4.75 -7.18 -9.41
C ILE A 92 -4.36 -8.32 -10.37
N PRO A 93 -3.56 -8.09 -11.44
CA PRO A 93 -3.15 -9.18 -12.33
C PRO A 93 -2.26 -10.20 -11.62
N TRP A 94 -1.42 -9.78 -10.68
CA TRP A 94 -0.62 -10.72 -9.87
C TRP A 94 -1.48 -11.63 -9.00
N TYR A 95 -2.55 -11.10 -8.41
CA TYR A 95 -3.50 -11.90 -7.65
C TYR A 95 -4.19 -12.94 -8.53
N ILE A 96 -4.66 -12.53 -9.71
CA ILE A 96 -5.33 -13.42 -10.66
C ILE A 96 -4.37 -14.54 -11.11
N LEU A 97 -3.15 -14.18 -11.55
CA LEU A 97 -2.18 -15.16 -12.07
C LEU A 97 -1.63 -16.11 -11.00
N GLY A 98 -1.38 -15.60 -9.79
CA GLY A 98 -0.70 -16.36 -8.74
C GLY A 98 -1.62 -17.13 -7.79
N TYR A 99 -2.89 -16.72 -7.66
CA TYR A 99 -3.79 -17.28 -6.65
C TYR A 99 -5.05 -17.92 -7.22
N VAL A 100 -5.57 -17.43 -8.37
CA VAL A 100 -6.80 -17.98 -8.95
C VAL A 100 -6.45 -19.24 -9.76
N SER A 101 -6.65 -20.41 -9.16
CA SER A 101 -6.57 -21.70 -9.86
C SER A 101 -7.94 -22.13 -10.36
N GLY A 102 -8.26 -21.77 -11.61
CA GLY A 102 -9.51 -22.15 -12.29
C GLY A 102 -10.56 -21.05 -12.32
N HIS A 103 -11.80 -21.33 -11.91
CA HIS A 103 -12.90 -20.38 -11.96
C HIS A 103 -12.87 -19.38 -10.80
N LEU A 104 -13.20 -18.12 -11.10
CA LEU A 104 -13.29 -17.06 -10.09
C LEU A 104 -14.41 -17.35 -9.10
N THR A 105 -14.05 -17.52 -7.82
CA THR A 105 -15.02 -17.70 -6.75
C THR A 105 -15.53 -16.35 -6.26
N THR A 106 -16.67 -16.32 -5.55
CA THR A 106 -17.20 -15.10 -4.93
C THR A 106 -16.18 -14.40 -4.01
N LYS A 107 -15.23 -15.16 -3.44
CA LYS A 107 -14.18 -14.62 -2.58
C LYS A 107 -13.12 -13.86 -3.37
N ASP A 108 -12.75 -14.37 -4.54
CA ASP A 108 -11.81 -13.71 -5.44
C ASP A 108 -12.38 -12.38 -5.95
N TRP A 109 -13.68 -12.37 -6.25
CA TRP A 109 -14.39 -11.14 -6.61
C TRP A 109 -14.38 -10.09 -5.50
N CYS A 110 -14.56 -10.48 -4.23
CA CYS A 110 -14.44 -9.55 -3.11
C CYS A 110 -13.03 -8.95 -3.00
N VAL A 111 -11.99 -9.77 -3.15
CA VAL A 111 -10.60 -9.29 -3.09
C VAL A 111 -10.31 -8.33 -4.23
N ILE A 112 -10.70 -8.67 -5.46
CA ILE A 112 -10.54 -7.82 -6.63
C ILE A 112 -11.32 -6.51 -6.46
N ALA A 113 -12.55 -6.55 -5.95
CA ALA A 113 -13.36 -5.35 -5.70
C ALA A 113 -12.69 -4.41 -4.68
N ILE A 114 -12.12 -4.94 -3.60
CA ILE A 114 -11.36 -4.15 -2.63
C ILE A 114 -10.12 -3.51 -3.28
N LEU A 115 -9.37 -4.28 -4.08
CA LEU A 115 -8.19 -3.76 -4.79
C LEU A 115 -8.56 -2.65 -5.78
N ILE A 116 -9.66 -2.81 -6.52
CA ILE A 116 -10.18 -1.78 -7.42
C ILE A 116 -10.60 -0.54 -6.63
N PHE A 117 -11.31 -0.70 -5.51
CA PHE A 117 -11.71 0.40 -4.65
C PHE A 117 -10.51 1.18 -4.09
N LEU A 118 -9.49 0.48 -3.60
CA LEU A 118 -8.23 1.08 -3.14
C LEU A 118 -7.49 1.79 -4.28
N THR A 119 -7.50 1.21 -5.48
CA THR A 119 -6.94 1.82 -6.69
C THR A 119 -7.65 3.12 -7.03
N LEU A 120 -8.99 3.15 -7.00
CA LEU A 120 -9.78 4.35 -7.24
C LEU A 120 -9.57 5.43 -6.19
N LEU A 121 -9.49 5.06 -4.89
CA LEU A 121 -9.15 6.00 -3.83
C LEU A 121 -7.76 6.62 -4.02
N ALA A 122 -6.76 5.80 -4.32
CA ALA A 122 -5.40 6.27 -4.58
C ALA A 122 -5.34 7.18 -5.82
N PHE A 123 -6.08 6.83 -6.87
CA PHE A 123 -6.21 7.66 -8.07
C PHE A 123 -6.90 9.01 -7.78
N GLY A 124 -7.97 9.00 -6.99
CA GLY A 124 -8.66 10.23 -6.55
C GLY A 124 -7.72 11.15 -5.78
N LEU A 125 -6.99 10.62 -4.79
CA LEU A 125 -6.02 11.39 -4.01
C LEU A 125 -4.86 11.93 -4.88
N TYR A 126 -4.41 11.15 -5.85
CA TYR A 126 -3.39 11.58 -6.81
C TYR A 126 -3.90 12.71 -7.70
N LYS A 127 -5.05 12.54 -8.36
CA LYS A 127 -5.58 13.47 -9.36
C LYS A 127 -6.11 14.76 -8.74
N ILE A 128 -6.81 14.69 -7.60
CA ILE A 128 -7.35 15.87 -6.90
C ILE A 128 -6.22 16.78 -6.40
N LYS A 129 -5.08 16.21 -5.99
CA LYS A 129 -3.94 16.98 -5.47
C LYS A 129 -2.91 17.38 -6.53
N GLN A 130 -2.97 16.81 -7.74
CA GLN A 130 -2.09 17.23 -8.85
C GLN A 130 -2.70 18.39 -9.67
N VAL A 131 -4.03 18.54 -9.65
CA VAL A 131 -4.77 19.58 -10.40
C VAL A 131 -4.92 20.90 -9.62
N ARG A 132 -4.59 20.91 -8.32
CA ARG A 132 -4.59 22.11 -7.46
C ARG A 132 -3.16 22.59 -7.24
#